data_AF-A0A1I1AUC9-F1
#
_entry.id   AF-A0A1I1AUC9-F1
#
_cell.length_a   1.000
_cell.length_b   1.000
_cell.length_c   1.000
_cell.angle_alpha   90.00
_cell.angle_beta   90.00
_cell.angle_gamma   90.00
#
_symmetry.space_group_name_H-M   'P 1'
#
loop_
_entity.id
_entity.type
_entity.pdbx_description
1 polymer ?
#
loop_
_entity_poly.entity_id
_entity_poly.type
_entity_poly.pdbx_seq_one_letter_code
_entity_poly.pdbx_strand_id
1 'polypeptide(L)'
;MDLQKFFQEGLASDLIMAERHYFVYRTIGEHAHLINLAAKSTERSALNYMQEAAMNMTLISLSKIYDSKSRNKNYLVRSLDSLIDMGGQIDAHFPYSLEYFEAFEKLEKLVQIPFASKVISTKDELFNYFKTILKSQIVKIKVDHLKIVRDKYIVHNEHLDEVPHIPDFWEEVAFLLDLGKLISSIVGNIFLHTEYININEVGPNRIHYSVLFDFHWLIEMIGKVVGKEDFVQWWED
;
A
#
# COMPACT_ATOMS: atom_id res chain seq x y z
N MET A 1 -11.02 -4.13 24.92
CA MET A 1 -9.90 -3.69 24.07
C MET A 1 -10.52 -3.31 22.74
N ASP A 2 -10.38 -2.06 22.31
CA ASP A 2 -11.06 -1.55 21.11
C ASP A 2 -10.21 -1.82 19.86
N LEU A 3 -10.31 -3.05 19.30
CA LEU A 3 -9.55 -3.44 18.11
C LEU A 3 -9.83 -2.50 16.93
N GLN A 4 -11.06 -2.02 16.81
CA GLN A 4 -11.48 -1.06 15.79
C GLN A 4 -10.66 0.23 15.89
N LYS A 5 -10.52 0.81 17.09
CA LYS A 5 -9.66 1.98 17.31
C LYS A 5 -8.19 1.69 16.94
N PHE A 6 -7.63 0.56 17.37
CA PHE A 6 -6.22 0.23 17.06
C PHE A 6 -5.98 -0.03 15.58
N PHE A 7 -6.95 -0.63 14.90
CA PHE A 7 -6.90 -0.86 13.47
C PHE A 7 -6.97 0.47 12.71
N GLN A 8 -7.89 1.35 13.11
CA GLN A 8 -8.09 2.65 12.48
C GLN A 8 -6.89 3.59 12.70
N GLU A 9 -6.43 3.74 13.94
CA GLU A 9 -5.29 4.60 14.29
C GLU A 9 -3.92 3.98 13.96
N GLY A 10 -3.90 2.70 13.58
CA GLY A 10 -2.71 1.94 13.21
C GLY A 10 -2.70 1.60 11.73
N LEU A 11 -2.97 0.33 11.42
CA LEU A 11 -2.81 -0.24 10.09
C LEU A 11 -3.57 0.51 8.99
N ALA A 12 -4.84 0.86 9.19
CA ALA A 12 -5.64 1.56 8.18
C ALA A 12 -5.09 2.96 7.90
N SER A 13 -4.69 3.69 8.95
CA SER A 13 -4.03 4.99 8.79
C SER A 13 -2.70 4.85 8.04
N ASP A 14 -1.86 3.87 8.39
CA ASP A 14 -0.57 3.65 7.71
C ASP A 14 -0.80 3.28 6.22
N LEU A 15 -1.85 2.52 5.87
CA LEU A 15 -2.23 2.21 4.47
C LEU A 15 -2.66 3.45 3.69
N ILE A 16 -3.55 4.27 4.26
CA ILE A 16 -4.02 5.51 3.61
C ILE A 16 -2.86 6.49 3.42
N MET A 17 -1.98 6.64 4.43
CA MET A 17 -0.79 7.49 4.30
C MET A 17 0.14 6.98 3.21
N ALA A 18 0.39 5.67 3.15
CA ALA A 18 1.25 5.08 2.13
C ALA A 18 0.68 5.29 0.72
N GLU A 19 -0.63 5.13 0.51
CA GLU A 19 -1.28 5.34 -0.79
C GLU A 19 -1.19 6.81 -1.25
N ARG A 20 -1.49 7.75 -0.35
CA ARG A 20 -1.40 9.19 -0.64
C ARG A 20 0.02 9.60 -1.02
N HIS A 21 1.02 9.13 -0.29
CA HIS A 21 2.41 9.45 -0.58
C HIS A 21 2.93 8.73 -1.83
N TYR A 22 2.47 7.49 -2.09
CA TYR A 22 2.79 6.78 -3.33
C TYR A 22 2.31 7.56 -4.54
N PHE A 23 1.08 8.09 -4.50
CA PHE A 23 0.54 8.92 -5.58
C PHE A 23 1.42 10.13 -5.89
N VAL A 24 1.85 10.88 -4.87
CA VAL A 24 2.73 12.03 -5.04
C VAL A 24 4.10 11.61 -5.60
N TYR A 25 4.68 10.56 -5.01
CA TYR A 25 5.98 10.03 -5.41
C TYR A 25 6.01 9.62 -6.88
N ARG A 26 5.03 8.81 -7.30
CA ARG A 26 4.92 8.32 -8.68
C ARG A 26 4.57 9.44 -9.64
N THR A 27 3.59 10.29 -9.33
CA THR A 27 3.17 11.37 -10.24
C THR A 27 4.30 12.33 -10.56
N ILE A 28 5.12 12.72 -9.58
CA ILE A 28 6.29 13.56 -9.86
C ILE A 28 7.35 12.77 -10.65
N GLY A 29 7.55 11.49 -10.32
CA GLY A 29 8.51 10.61 -10.99
C GLY A 29 8.25 10.38 -12.47
N GLU A 30 7.02 10.08 -12.85
CA GLU A 30 6.59 9.90 -14.24
C GLU A 30 6.87 11.16 -15.09
N HIS A 31 6.87 12.34 -14.46
CA HIS A 31 7.11 13.62 -15.12
C HIS A 31 8.50 14.22 -14.85
N ALA A 32 9.40 13.49 -14.18
CA ALA A 32 10.66 14.04 -13.69
C ALA A 32 11.53 14.62 -14.82
N HIS A 33 11.56 13.95 -15.97
CA HIS A 33 12.26 14.43 -17.16
C HIS A 33 11.72 15.80 -17.64
N LEU A 34 10.40 15.95 -17.75
CA LEU A 34 9.76 17.19 -18.20
C LEU A 34 9.95 18.32 -17.17
N ILE A 35 9.78 18.00 -15.89
CA ILE A 35 10.02 18.94 -14.78
C ILE A 35 11.47 19.46 -14.84
N ASN A 36 12.44 18.57 -15.09
CA ASN A 36 13.84 18.96 -15.16
C ASN A 36 14.16 19.90 -16.33
N LEU A 37 13.40 19.80 -17.43
CA LEU A 37 13.54 20.63 -18.62
C LEU A 37 12.79 21.97 -18.53
N ALA A 38 11.55 21.96 -18.05
CA ALA A 38 10.61 23.08 -18.17
C ALA A 38 10.50 23.93 -16.89
N ALA A 39 10.72 23.36 -15.71
CA ALA A 39 10.50 24.05 -14.45
C ALA A 39 11.59 25.09 -14.14
N LYS A 40 11.22 26.20 -13.52
CA LYS A 40 12.21 27.11 -12.94
C LYS A 40 12.98 26.41 -11.82
N SER A 41 14.22 26.84 -11.57
CA SER A 41 15.10 26.22 -10.56
C SER A 41 14.43 26.02 -9.20
N THR A 42 13.66 27.01 -8.72
CA THR A 42 12.95 26.95 -7.43
C THR A 42 11.78 25.95 -7.45
N GLU A 43 11.00 25.91 -8.52
CA GLU A 43 9.86 25.00 -8.68
C GLU A 43 10.35 23.55 -8.78
N ARG A 44 11.40 23.32 -9.59
CA ARG A 44 12.09 22.03 -9.71
C ARG A 44 12.59 21.55 -8.34
N SER A 45 13.25 22.43 -7.59
CA SER A 45 13.76 22.07 -6.26
C SER A 45 12.64 21.69 -5.29
N ALA A 46 11.50 22.39 -5.32
CA ALA A 46 10.36 22.09 -4.46
C ALA A 46 9.69 20.76 -4.84
N LEU A 47 9.53 20.49 -6.15
CA LEU A 47 8.99 19.23 -6.66
C LEU A 47 9.88 18.04 -6.32
N ASN A 48 11.20 18.16 -6.51
CA ASN A 48 12.15 17.11 -6.16
C ASN A 48 12.12 16.81 -4.65
N TYR A 49 12.11 17.84 -3.81
CA TYR A 49 11.99 17.67 -2.36
C TYR A 49 10.68 16.96 -1.97
N MET A 50 9.57 17.35 -2.60
CA MET A 50 8.27 16.74 -2.37
C MET A 50 8.25 15.26 -2.79
N GLN A 51 8.85 14.93 -3.93
CA GLN A 51 8.97 13.57 -4.41
C GLN A 51 9.77 12.70 -3.43
N GLU A 52 10.94 13.17 -2.99
CA GLU A 52 11.80 12.46 -2.05
C GLU A 52 11.10 12.24 -0.71
N ALA A 53 10.47 13.29 -0.16
CA ALA A 53 9.70 13.21 1.08
C ALA A 53 8.54 12.21 0.95
N ALA A 54 7.84 12.22 -0.18
CA ALA A 54 6.74 11.29 -0.45
C ALA A 54 7.25 9.84 -0.58
N MET A 55 8.38 9.61 -1.25
CA MET A 55 9.01 8.29 -1.32
C MET A 55 9.32 7.77 0.09
N ASN A 56 10.01 8.58 0.90
CA ASN A 56 10.39 8.21 2.27
C ASN A 56 9.17 7.87 3.13
N MET A 57 8.11 8.68 3.07
CA MET A 57 6.89 8.44 3.82
C MET A 57 6.13 7.20 3.36
N THR A 58 6.16 6.89 2.06
CA THR A 58 5.60 5.65 1.49
C THR A 58 6.34 4.43 2.03
N LEU A 59 7.67 4.44 1.93
CA LEU A 59 8.56 3.38 2.40
C LEU A 59 8.40 3.11 3.89
N ILE A 60 8.38 4.15 4.71
CA ILE A 60 8.22 4.05 6.17
C ILE A 60 6.84 3.46 6.51
N SER A 61 5.77 3.95 5.88
CA SER A 61 4.41 3.50 6.18
C SER A 61 4.20 2.03 5.76
N LEU A 62 4.64 1.65 4.55
CA LEU A 62 4.60 0.26 4.09
C LEU A 62 5.47 -0.65 4.96
N SER A 63 6.65 -0.19 5.38
CA SER A 63 7.50 -1.01 6.24
C SER A 63 6.81 -1.37 7.55
N LYS A 64 6.08 -0.44 8.18
CA LYS A 64 5.31 -0.74 9.41
C LYS A 64 4.24 -1.82 9.18
N ILE A 65 3.61 -1.82 8.01
CA ILE A 65 2.57 -2.78 7.61
C ILE A 65 3.15 -4.21 7.49
N TYR A 66 4.38 -4.33 6.98
CA TYR A 66 5.03 -5.61 6.66
C TYR A 66 6.15 -6.04 7.62
N ASP A 67 6.53 -5.18 8.56
CA ASP A 67 7.46 -5.53 9.61
C ASP A 67 6.80 -6.49 10.63
N SER A 68 7.61 -7.40 11.16
CA SER A 68 7.17 -8.30 12.23
C SER A 68 6.67 -7.50 13.44
N LYS A 69 5.69 -8.06 14.17
CA LYS A 69 4.98 -7.44 15.31
C LYS A 69 5.70 -6.27 15.98
N SER A 70 5.03 -5.12 15.98
CA SER A 70 5.45 -3.95 16.75
C SER A 70 5.73 -4.35 18.21
N ARG A 71 6.96 -4.14 18.67
CA ARG A 71 7.31 -4.27 20.10
C ARG A 71 6.70 -3.15 20.95
N ASN A 72 6.10 -2.14 20.32
CA ASN A 72 5.60 -0.95 20.99
C ASN A 72 4.17 -1.17 21.50
N LYS A 73 4.00 -1.21 22.82
CA LYS A 73 2.72 -1.46 23.51
C LYS A 73 1.63 -0.44 23.18
N ASN A 74 1.99 0.76 22.71
CA ASN A 74 1.05 1.85 22.43
C ASN A 74 0.36 1.72 21.06
N TYR A 75 0.89 0.91 20.15
CA TYR A 75 0.32 0.70 18.82
C TYR A 75 0.23 -0.80 18.54
N LEU A 76 -0.85 -1.41 19.02
CA LEU A 76 -1.01 -2.87 19.03
C LEU A 76 -1.20 -3.49 17.63
N VAL A 77 -1.77 -2.75 16.66
CA VAL A 77 -2.03 -3.24 15.30
C VAL A 77 -1.51 -2.26 14.24
N ARG A 78 -0.22 -2.35 13.92
CA ARG A 78 0.37 -1.62 12.77
C ARG A 78 0.80 -2.52 11.63
N SER A 79 0.90 -3.83 11.87
CA SER A 79 1.31 -4.81 10.86
C SER A 79 0.24 -5.84 10.58
N LEU A 80 0.26 -6.42 9.38
CA LEU A 80 -0.67 -7.48 8.97
C LEU A 80 -0.54 -8.71 9.87
N ASP A 81 0.68 -9.07 10.29
CA ASP A 81 0.88 -10.15 11.27
C ASP A 81 0.19 -9.87 12.61
N SER A 82 0.26 -8.63 13.08
CA SER A 82 -0.41 -8.22 14.33
C SER A 82 -1.92 -8.25 14.18
N LEU A 83 -2.44 -7.81 13.03
CA LEU A 83 -3.85 -7.87 12.69
C LEU A 83 -4.37 -9.30 12.71
N ILE A 84 -3.67 -10.22 12.03
CA ILE A 84 -4.06 -11.63 11.94
C ILE A 84 -4.10 -12.25 13.34
N ASP A 85 -3.08 -12.01 14.16
CA ASP A 85 -3.01 -12.60 15.49
C ASP A 85 -4.02 -11.98 16.49
N MET A 86 -4.37 -10.70 16.35
CA MET A 86 -5.40 -10.05 17.16
C MET A 86 -6.82 -10.34 16.67
N GLY A 87 -7.02 -10.45 15.35
CA GLY A 87 -8.30 -10.87 14.76
C GLY A 87 -8.68 -12.29 15.22
N GLY A 88 -7.69 -13.16 15.46
CA GLY A 88 -7.88 -14.47 16.10
C GLY A 88 -8.56 -14.42 17.48
N GLN A 89 -8.52 -13.27 18.16
CA GLN A 89 -9.09 -13.09 19.49
C GLN A 89 -10.52 -12.54 19.45
N ILE A 90 -11.02 -12.13 18.27
CA ILE A 90 -12.40 -11.67 18.11
C ILE A 90 -13.32 -12.85 17.83
N ASP A 91 -14.47 -12.84 18.49
CA ASP A 91 -15.58 -13.73 18.17
C ASP A 91 -16.26 -13.25 16.89
N ALA A 92 -16.25 -14.09 15.87
CA ALA A 92 -16.94 -13.87 14.61
C ALA A 92 -17.76 -15.11 14.26
N HIS A 93 -18.92 -14.90 13.62
CA HIS A 93 -19.86 -15.95 13.28
C HIS A 93 -19.45 -16.59 11.95
N PHE A 94 -18.95 -17.82 12.01
CA PHE A 94 -18.68 -18.65 10.84
C PHE A 94 -19.81 -19.68 10.62
N PRO A 95 -20.04 -20.18 9.39
CA PRO A 95 -19.24 -19.99 8.17
C PRO A 95 -19.57 -18.70 7.38
N TYR A 96 -18.63 -18.27 6.51
CA TYR A 96 -18.83 -17.18 5.55
C TYR A 96 -18.74 -17.69 4.10
N SER A 97 -19.71 -17.31 3.26
CA SER A 97 -19.62 -17.52 1.81
C SER A 97 -18.74 -16.45 1.17
N LEU A 98 -17.73 -16.88 0.42
CA LEU A 98 -16.79 -16.00 -0.29
C LEU A 98 -17.39 -15.37 -1.55
N GLU A 99 -18.51 -15.89 -2.05
CA GLU A 99 -19.15 -15.40 -3.28
C GLU A 99 -19.60 -13.93 -3.20
N TYR A 100 -19.66 -13.37 -1.99
CA TYR A 100 -20.03 -11.97 -1.75
C TYR A 100 -18.83 -11.08 -1.33
N PHE A 101 -17.61 -11.62 -1.33
CA PHE A 101 -16.40 -10.89 -0.95
C PHE A 101 -15.54 -10.61 -2.17
N GLU A 102 -15.85 -9.52 -2.88
CA GLU A 102 -15.08 -9.11 -4.07
C GLU A 102 -13.59 -8.88 -3.78
N ALA A 103 -13.27 -8.38 -2.57
CA ALA A 103 -11.88 -8.24 -2.10
C ALA A 103 -11.15 -9.59 -2.02
N PHE A 104 -11.86 -10.70 -1.80
CA PHE A 104 -11.27 -12.03 -1.77
C PHE A 104 -10.86 -12.50 -3.17
N GLU A 105 -11.73 -12.33 -4.17
CA GLU A 105 -11.43 -12.65 -5.56
C GLU A 105 -10.23 -11.82 -6.08
N LYS A 106 -10.19 -10.53 -5.74
CA LYS A 106 -9.07 -9.64 -6.09
C LYS A 106 -7.77 -10.08 -5.43
N LEU A 107 -7.83 -10.54 -4.18
CA LEU A 107 -6.67 -11.07 -3.46
C LEU A 107 -6.12 -12.32 -4.15
N GLU A 108 -6.97 -13.28 -4.50
CA GLU A 108 -6.57 -14.49 -5.22
C GLU A 108 -5.88 -14.17 -6.55
N LYS A 109 -6.46 -13.23 -7.32
CA LYS A 109 -5.88 -12.76 -8.60
C LYS A 109 -4.53 -12.09 -8.40
N LEU A 110 -4.41 -11.21 -7.40
CA LEU A 110 -3.19 -10.45 -7.12
C LEU A 110 -2.02 -11.38 -6.77
N VAL A 111 -2.25 -12.35 -5.88
CA VAL A 111 -1.17 -13.19 -5.34
C VAL A 111 -1.04 -14.54 -6.06
N GLN A 112 -1.99 -14.88 -6.93
CA GLN A 112 -2.06 -16.15 -7.68
C GLN A 112 -2.08 -17.40 -6.79
N ILE A 113 -2.67 -17.27 -5.60
CA ILE A 113 -2.85 -18.39 -4.65
C ILE A 113 -4.35 -18.55 -4.41
N PRO A 114 -5.01 -19.52 -5.07
CA PRO A 114 -6.43 -19.73 -4.87
C PRO A 114 -6.70 -20.30 -3.48
N PHE A 115 -7.85 -19.94 -2.92
CA PHE A 115 -8.41 -20.57 -1.74
C PHE A 115 -9.23 -21.79 -2.18
N ALA A 116 -9.03 -22.92 -1.50
CA ALA A 116 -9.53 -24.21 -1.97
C ALA A 116 -11.06 -24.35 -1.90
N SER A 117 -11.73 -23.52 -1.11
CA SER A 117 -13.16 -23.60 -0.82
C SER A 117 -13.85 -22.30 -1.24
N LYS A 118 -15.15 -22.34 -1.55
CA LYS A 118 -15.96 -21.12 -1.68
C LYS A 118 -16.53 -20.61 -0.36
N VAL A 119 -16.29 -21.36 0.72
CA VAL A 119 -16.81 -21.08 2.06
C VAL A 119 -15.66 -21.17 3.05
N ILE A 120 -15.50 -20.13 3.87
CA ILE A 120 -14.60 -20.17 5.02
C ILE A 120 -15.38 -20.77 6.19
N SER A 121 -14.93 -21.91 6.69
CA SER A 121 -15.59 -22.63 7.78
C SER A 121 -15.15 -22.14 9.15
N THR A 122 -13.92 -21.62 9.27
CA THR A 122 -13.35 -21.17 10.54
C THR A 122 -12.43 -19.96 10.37
N LYS A 123 -12.26 -19.18 11.45
CA LYS A 123 -11.25 -18.09 11.49
C LYS A 123 -9.83 -18.58 11.23
N ASP A 124 -9.49 -19.77 11.72
CA ASP A 124 -8.15 -20.33 11.60
C ASP A 124 -7.81 -20.66 10.14
N GLU A 125 -8.81 -21.13 9.38
CA GLU A 125 -8.67 -21.37 7.94
C GLU A 125 -8.32 -20.07 7.18
N LEU A 126 -9.05 -18.99 7.45
CA LEU A 126 -8.78 -17.67 6.86
C LEU A 126 -7.40 -17.13 7.23
N PHE A 127 -7.04 -17.19 8.51
CA PHE A 127 -5.74 -16.68 8.97
C PHE A 127 -4.56 -17.53 8.51
N ASN A 128 -4.74 -18.85 8.37
CA ASN A 128 -3.71 -19.71 7.77
C ASN A 128 -3.53 -19.39 6.28
N TYR A 129 -4.60 -19.04 5.56
CA TYR A 129 -4.51 -18.57 4.18
C TYR A 129 -3.73 -17.25 4.08
N PHE A 130 -4.05 -16.24 4.89
CA PHE A 130 -3.28 -14.99 4.92
C PHE A 130 -1.82 -15.21 5.31
N LYS A 131 -1.54 -16.06 6.30
CA LYS A 131 -0.16 -16.43 6.67
C LYS A 131 0.57 -17.13 5.51
N THR A 132 -0.13 -17.90 4.70
CA THR A 132 0.43 -18.55 3.50
C THR A 132 0.78 -17.50 2.44
N ILE A 133 -0.12 -16.55 2.17
CA ILE A 133 0.13 -15.43 1.26
C ILE A 133 1.33 -14.60 1.71
N LEU A 134 1.37 -14.18 2.97
CA LEU A 134 2.47 -13.36 3.51
C LEU A 134 3.82 -14.08 3.49
N LYS A 135 3.81 -15.43 3.50
CA LYS A 135 5.02 -16.26 3.41
C LYS A 135 5.39 -16.66 1.98
N SER A 136 4.55 -16.34 1.00
CA SER A 136 4.79 -16.67 -0.40
C SER A 136 6.04 -15.96 -0.93
N GLN A 137 6.67 -16.56 -1.95
CA GLN A 137 7.91 -16.02 -2.51
C GLN A 137 7.70 -14.64 -3.15
N ILE A 138 6.58 -14.44 -3.85
CA ILE A 138 6.25 -13.17 -4.50
C ILE A 138 6.14 -12.02 -3.50
N VAL A 139 5.49 -12.25 -2.34
CA VAL A 139 5.36 -11.23 -1.29
C VAL A 139 6.70 -11.00 -0.60
N LYS A 140 7.43 -12.06 -0.26
CA LYS A 140 8.74 -11.96 0.41
C LYS A 140 9.75 -11.14 -0.39
N ILE A 141 9.90 -11.41 -1.69
CA ILE A 141 10.82 -10.67 -2.55
C ILE A 141 10.52 -9.17 -2.51
N LYS A 142 9.25 -8.78 -2.67
CA LYS A 142 8.83 -7.37 -2.69
C LYS A 142 9.02 -6.69 -1.33
N VAL A 143 8.75 -7.41 -0.23
CA VAL A 143 9.02 -6.92 1.12
C VAL A 143 10.52 -6.76 1.39
N ASP A 144 11.35 -7.68 0.89
CA ASP A 144 12.79 -7.61 1.04
C ASP A 144 13.37 -6.43 0.23
N HIS A 145 12.90 -6.22 -1.00
CA HIS A 145 13.25 -5.03 -1.79
C HIS A 145 12.83 -3.73 -1.10
N LEU A 146 11.59 -3.65 -0.59
CA LEU A 146 11.12 -2.51 0.21
C LEU A 146 12.07 -2.19 1.38
N LYS A 147 12.51 -3.23 2.11
CA LYS A 147 13.45 -3.08 3.24
C LYS A 147 14.83 -2.65 2.79
N ILE A 148 15.35 -3.21 1.70
CA ILE A 148 16.64 -2.81 1.12
C ILE A 148 16.61 -1.34 0.73
N VAL A 149 15.56 -0.89 0.02
CA VAL A 149 15.41 0.51 -0.38
C VAL A 149 15.30 1.41 0.85
N ARG A 150 14.48 1.04 1.84
CA ARG A 150 14.38 1.80 3.09
C ARG A 150 15.74 1.92 3.79
N ASP A 151 16.41 0.81 4.02
CA ASP A 151 17.64 0.77 4.82
C ASP A 151 18.76 1.52 4.10
N LYS A 152 18.93 1.31 2.80
CA LYS A 152 19.97 2.01 2.03
C LYS A 152 19.67 3.50 1.83
N TYR A 153 18.44 3.83 1.41
CA TYR A 153 18.10 5.19 1.01
C TYR A 153 17.78 6.08 2.22
N ILE A 154 16.99 5.59 3.18
CA ILE A 154 16.55 6.40 4.33
C ILE A 154 17.56 6.35 5.46
N VAL A 155 18.14 5.17 5.75
CA VAL A 155 19.04 5.02 6.91
C VAL A 155 20.48 5.36 6.55
N HIS A 156 20.93 5.06 5.32
CA HIS A 156 22.31 5.23 4.91
C HIS A 156 22.57 6.37 3.89
N ASN A 157 21.52 7.04 3.39
CA ASN A 157 21.61 8.09 2.37
C ASN A 157 22.40 7.65 1.11
N GLU A 158 22.35 6.35 0.77
CA GLU A 158 22.98 5.84 -0.45
C GLU A 158 22.18 6.29 -1.69
N HIS A 159 22.88 6.62 -2.78
CA HIS A 159 22.22 6.96 -4.04
C HIS A 159 21.62 5.70 -4.68
N LEU A 160 20.44 5.82 -5.31
CA LEU A 160 19.70 4.71 -5.95
C LEU A 160 20.54 3.93 -6.97
N ASP A 161 21.49 4.59 -7.62
CA ASP A 161 22.42 4.01 -8.60
C ASP A 161 23.34 2.92 -7.99
N GLU A 162 23.44 2.87 -6.66
CA GLU A 162 24.23 1.89 -5.90
C GLU A 162 23.37 0.70 -5.39
N VAL A 163 22.06 0.70 -5.67
CA VAL A 163 21.14 -0.38 -5.34
C VAL A 163 20.90 -1.23 -6.59
N PRO A 164 21.45 -2.45 -6.68
CA PRO A 164 21.34 -3.25 -7.89
C PRO A 164 19.89 -3.62 -8.22
N HIS A 165 19.50 -3.38 -9.47
CA HIS A 165 18.32 -3.87 -10.20
C HIS A 165 17.03 -4.05 -9.38
N ILE A 166 16.37 -2.94 -9.03
CA ILE A 166 14.93 -2.93 -8.77
C ILE A 166 14.26 -2.33 -10.01
N PRO A 167 13.99 -3.14 -11.05
CA PRO A 167 13.59 -2.65 -12.37
C PRO A 167 12.24 -1.93 -12.39
N ASP A 168 11.39 -2.12 -11.38
CA ASP A 168 10.13 -1.38 -11.24
C ASP A 168 9.68 -1.30 -9.77
N PHE A 169 10.25 -0.36 -9.02
CA PHE A 169 9.91 -0.23 -7.61
C PHE A 169 8.46 0.27 -7.38
N TRP A 170 7.89 1.01 -8.32
CA TRP A 170 6.52 1.52 -8.20
C TRP A 170 5.50 0.40 -8.25
N GLU A 171 5.69 -0.59 -9.14
CA GLU A 171 4.84 -1.78 -9.19
C GLU A 171 4.91 -2.59 -7.90
N GLU A 172 6.09 -2.73 -7.31
CA GLU A 172 6.22 -3.46 -6.04
C GLU A 172 5.51 -2.74 -4.89
N VAL A 173 5.65 -1.42 -4.82
CA VAL A 173 4.94 -0.58 -3.84
C VAL A 173 3.43 -0.68 -4.03
N ALA A 174 2.93 -0.58 -5.26
CA ALA A 174 1.50 -0.72 -5.55
C ALA A 174 0.97 -2.12 -5.19
N PHE A 175 1.71 -3.18 -5.53
CA PHE A 175 1.37 -4.55 -5.16
C PHE A 175 1.22 -4.70 -3.64
N LEU A 176 2.17 -4.18 -2.87
CA LEU A 176 2.14 -4.25 -1.41
C LEU A 176 1.01 -3.38 -0.83
N LEU A 177 0.74 -2.20 -1.41
CA LEU A 177 -0.42 -1.39 -1.03
C LEU A 177 -1.72 -2.17 -1.23
N ASP A 178 -1.93 -2.75 -2.40
CA ASP A 178 -3.15 -3.49 -2.72
C ASP A 178 -3.31 -4.73 -1.85
N LEU A 179 -2.24 -5.50 -1.64
CA LEU A 179 -2.26 -6.65 -0.74
C LEU A 179 -2.67 -6.24 0.69
N GLY A 180 -2.07 -5.18 1.22
CA GLY A 180 -2.37 -4.67 2.54
C GLY A 180 -3.82 -4.17 2.65
N LYS A 181 -4.31 -3.44 1.64
CA LYS A 181 -5.70 -2.96 1.55
C LYS A 181 -6.69 -4.13 1.52
N LEU A 182 -6.46 -5.14 0.68
CA LEU A 182 -7.36 -6.29 0.52
C LEU A 182 -7.48 -7.12 1.81
N ILE A 183 -6.36 -7.48 2.43
CA ILE A 183 -6.38 -8.24 3.71
C ILE A 183 -7.09 -7.42 4.78
N SER A 184 -6.78 -6.13 4.87
CA SER A 184 -7.41 -5.20 5.82
C SER A 184 -8.92 -5.08 5.61
N SER A 185 -9.37 -5.02 4.36
CA SER A 185 -10.79 -4.95 4.01
C SER A 185 -11.53 -6.25 4.37
N ILE A 186 -10.95 -7.42 4.09
CA ILE A 186 -11.54 -8.72 4.45
C ILE A 186 -11.66 -8.85 5.97
N VAL A 187 -10.60 -8.53 6.72
CA VAL A 187 -10.64 -8.59 8.19
C VAL A 187 -11.61 -7.57 8.77
N GLY A 188 -11.62 -6.34 8.25
CA GLY A 188 -12.55 -5.29 8.68
C GLY A 188 -14.01 -5.70 8.49
N ASN A 189 -14.35 -6.27 7.34
CA ASN A 189 -15.70 -6.74 7.06
C ASN A 189 -16.12 -7.93 7.95
N ILE A 190 -15.27 -8.94 8.09
CA ILE A 190 -15.60 -10.19 8.80
C ILE A 190 -15.64 -10.00 10.33
N PHE A 191 -14.70 -9.24 10.89
CA PHE A 191 -14.48 -9.17 12.35
C PHE A 191 -14.89 -7.83 12.97
N LEU A 192 -14.90 -6.74 12.19
CA LEU A 192 -15.20 -5.39 12.70
C LEU A 192 -16.50 -4.82 12.12
N HIS A 193 -17.17 -5.56 11.22
CA HIS A 193 -18.36 -5.12 10.49
C HIS A 193 -18.23 -3.71 9.90
N THR A 194 -17.02 -3.37 9.45
CA THR A 194 -16.67 -2.04 8.94
C THR A 194 -15.81 -2.18 7.69
N GLU A 195 -16.21 -1.50 6.62
CA GLU A 195 -15.39 -1.34 5.43
C GLU A 195 -14.51 -0.09 5.60
N TYR A 196 -13.22 -0.30 5.84
CA TYR A 196 -12.27 0.81 6.03
C TYR A 196 -11.69 1.32 4.72
N ILE A 197 -11.57 0.43 3.72
CA ILE A 197 -10.97 0.73 2.43
C ILE A 197 -11.83 0.03 1.38
N ASN A 198 -12.52 0.83 0.58
CA ASN A 198 -13.29 0.35 -0.55
C ASN A 198 -12.34 0.14 -1.73
N ILE A 199 -12.27 -1.10 -2.23
CA ILE A 199 -11.30 -1.50 -3.26
C ILE A 199 -12.10 -1.91 -4.49
N ASN A 200 -12.26 -0.97 -5.42
CA ASN A 200 -12.92 -1.22 -6.70
C ASN A 200 -12.00 -1.92 -7.70
N GLU A 201 -10.70 -1.64 -7.68
CA GLU A 201 -9.73 -2.20 -8.62
C GLU A 201 -8.36 -2.37 -7.93
N VAL A 202 -7.51 -3.21 -8.51
CA VAL A 202 -6.13 -3.46 -8.06
C VAL A 202 -5.18 -3.33 -9.24
N GLY A 203 -3.95 -2.91 -8.98
CA GLY A 203 -2.91 -2.75 -9.97
C GLY A 203 -2.14 -1.44 -9.81
N PRO A 204 -0.96 -1.36 -10.45
CA PRO A 204 -0.09 -0.20 -10.33
C PRO A 204 -0.76 1.11 -10.76
N ASN A 205 -1.62 1.04 -11.77
CA ASN A 205 -2.29 2.20 -12.36
C ASN A 205 -3.67 2.47 -11.75
N ARG A 206 -3.97 1.93 -10.56
CA ARG A 206 -5.29 2.08 -9.92
C ARG A 206 -5.17 2.94 -8.67
N ILE A 207 -5.90 4.06 -8.65
CA ILE A 207 -5.90 5.02 -7.55
C ILE A 207 -7.32 5.33 -7.11
N HIS A 208 -7.55 5.34 -5.80
CA HIS A 208 -8.84 5.68 -5.25
C HIS A 208 -9.18 7.16 -5.53
N TYR A 209 -10.42 7.44 -5.92
CA TYR A 209 -10.87 8.79 -6.30
C TYR A 209 -10.61 9.85 -5.23
N SER A 210 -10.71 9.49 -3.95
CA SER A 210 -10.40 10.43 -2.85
C SER A 210 -8.96 10.93 -2.90
N VAL A 211 -8.01 10.09 -3.33
CA VAL A 211 -6.60 10.49 -3.48
C VAL A 211 -6.46 11.48 -4.62
N LEU A 212 -7.13 11.23 -5.76
CA LEU A 212 -7.16 12.17 -6.89
C LEU A 212 -7.74 13.53 -6.48
N PHE A 213 -8.82 13.52 -5.70
CA PHE A 213 -9.43 14.73 -5.17
C PHE A 213 -8.49 15.49 -4.22
N ASP A 214 -7.87 14.78 -3.25
CA ASP A 214 -6.94 15.36 -2.28
C ASP A 214 -5.71 16.00 -2.95
N PHE A 215 -5.27 15.44 -4.07
CA PHE A 215 -4.07 15.86 -4.79
C PHE A 215 -4.35 16.53 -6.15
N HIS A 216 -5.57 16.99 -6.39
CA HIS A 216 -5.91 17.71 -7.62
C HIS A 216 -5.00 18.95 -7.82
N TRP A 217 -4.62 19.62 -6.73
CA TRP A 217 -3.69 20.75 -6.78
C TRP A 217 -2.30 20.36 -7.32
N LEU A 218 -1.82 19.16 -7.03
CA LEU A 218 -0.53 18.65 -7.50
C LEU A 218 -0.58 18.40 -9.00
N ILE A 219 -1.69 17.80 -9.47
CA ILE A 219 -1.95 17.57 -10.89
C ILE A 219 -1.95 18.90 -11.65
N GLU A 220 -2.70 19.89 -11.18
CA GLU A 220 -2.74 21.23 -11.79
C GLU A 220 -1.38 21.94 -11.73
N MET A 221 -0.61 21.73 -10.66
CA MET A 221 0.73 22.32 -10.51
C MET A 221 1.71 21.72 -11.51
N ILE A 222 1.79 20.38 -11.62
CA ILE A 222 2.67 19.71 -12.58
C ILE A 222 2.23 20.05 -14.00
N GLY A 223 0.92 19.99 -14.31
CA GLY A 223 0.40 20.36 -15.63
C GLY A 223 0.72 21.80 -16.04
N LYS A 224 0.80 22.75 -15.10
CA LYS A 224 1.28 24.12 -15.39
C LYS A 224 2.77 24.19 -15.68
N VAL A 225 3.56 23.31 -15.07
CA VAL A 225 5.02 23.27 -15.22
C VAL A 225 5.41 22.59 -16.53
N VAL A 226 4.80 21.45 -16.83
CA VAL A 226 5.19 20.62 -17.98
C VAL A 226 4.38 20.88 -19.24
N GLY A 227 3.23 21.59 -19.13
CA GLY A 227 2.23 21.67 -20.19
C GLY A 227 1.09 20.67 -19.93
N LYS A 228 -0.17 21.09 -20.14
CA LYS A 228 -1.33 20.21 -19.88
C LYS A 228 -1.42 19.07 -20.89
N GLU A 229 -0.94 19.33 -22.09
CA GLU A 229 -0.83 18.42 -23.22
C GLU A 229 0.23 17.32 -23.02
N ASP A 230 1.27 17.61 -22.24
CA ASP A 230 2.39 16.71 -21.96
C ASP A 230 2.22 15.97 -20.62
N PHE A 231 1.16 16.28 -19.85
CA PHE A 231 0.85 15.62 -18.60
C PHE A 231 0.19 14.26 -18.84
N VAL A 232 0.84 13.20 -18.37
CA VAL A 232 0.36 11.82 -18.49
C VAL A 232 -0.36 11.40 -17.21
N GLN A 233 -1.62 11.01 -17.34
CA GLN A 233 -2.40 10.42 -16.25
C GLN A 233 -2.15 8.90 -16.16
N TRP A 234 -1.08 8.51 -15.47
CA TRP A 234 -0.69 7.09 -15.32
C TRP A 234 -1.74 6.21 -14.61
N TRP A 235 -2.81 6.80 -14.07
CA TRP A 235 -3.89 6.12 -13.36
C TRP A 235 -5.16 5.90 -14.20
N GLU A 236 -5.17 6.25 -15.48
CA GLU A 236 -6.34 6.12 -16.37
C GLU A 236 -6.25 4.91 -17.34
N ASP A 237 -5.22 4.05 -17.20
CA ASP A 237 -4.95 2.89 -18.07
C ASP A 237 -5.52 1.56 -17.53
#